data_AF-A0A172MLF2-F1
#
_entry.id   AF-A0A172MLF2-F1
#
_cell.length_a   1.000
_cell.length_b   1.000
_cell.length_c   1.000
_cell.angle_alpha   90.00
_cell.angle_beta   90.00
_cell.angle_gamma   90.00
#
_symmetry.space_group_name_H-M   'P 1'
#
loop_
_entity.id
_entity.type
_entity.pdbx_description
1 polymer ?
#
loop_
_entity_poly.entity_id
_entity_poly.type
_entity_poly.pdbx_seq_one_letter_code
_entity_poly.pdbx_strand_id
1 'polypeptide(L)'
;MHGPNQYNYQTTPASRFLLYNGGTKPPRTIHLPIPSQAMESVSGTASPPPQIDLSDYSSVVQELQSLRRSYDELQSRHSAVTKQRGELLKRNSDLEISVEETSLERDLLYDLIRQLDVFCKEKQSEIERMMFDEMSTRKGLETEVEISRQRIEQLESEIRDKESQSEFILTSLLNDLREIISHFEDSKSERISVEEADDESRLNSIRRLASEVEAKVDECKKRKKGLEDRIMSLTEENRDLNSLLRAALMEKEAAARNLKELKGNNEQKSFALLQIAERGLQKFGFIIGSSSSEHTVEDSEPSSNEEEIVTLASTVERVTKNLRLEITQLRRSLEDSRSDCERLQSLVDKQAQKIAENALYIQQLEDRERALAQHVEELTEEIKEAEVEAGRWMEACELEVEAGKKEVAERDKVVLILKRELEKTRTALGISNGKLKLKEEVAAAAMAAQKAAEQSLRLADIRATEFRNRMEELSRQLEAIENGNRDRRKVRHRCWPWQSLRDSMNNAGQRRLPEMQALLP
;
A
#
# COMPACT_ATOMS: atom_id res chain seq x y z
N MET A 1 27.56 20.69 5.69
CA MET A 1 27.74 21.68 4.62
C MET A 1 26.57 21.55 3.66
N HIS A 2 25.99 22.69 3.27
CA HIS A 2 24.82 22.86 2.38
C HIS A 2 23.46 22.45 2.96
N GLY A 3 22.83 23.41 3.66
CA GLY A 3 21.41 23.72 3.42
C GLY A 3 21.34 25.12 2.76
N PRO A 4 20.15 25.69 2.45
CA PRO A 4 18.80 25.14 2.55
C PRO A 4 17.98 25.31 1.24
N ASN A 5 16.82 24.66 1.11
CA ASN A 5 15.78 25.11 0.18
C ASN A 5 14.44 25.18 0.93
N GLN A 6 14.11 26.41 1.36
CA GLN A 6 12.80 26.78 1.87
C GLN A 6 11.86 26.99 0.68
N TYR A 7 10.81 26.16 0.58
CA TYR A 7 9.71 26.45 -0.33
C TYR A 7 8.75 27.43 0.36
N ASN A 8 8.74 28.66 -0.16
CA ASN A 8 7.78 29.72 0.14
C ASN A 8 6.38 29.30 -0.35
N TYR A 9 5.40 29.25 0.57
CA TYR A 9 3.99 29.34 0.21
C TYR A 9 3.69 30.79 -0.17
N GLN A 10 3.65 31.08 -1.47
CA GLN A 10 3.05 32.30 -1.98
C GLN A 10 1.53 32.14 -1.97
N THR A 11 0.90 32.79 -1.01
CA THR A 11 -0.53 33.12 -1.01
C THR A 11 -0.83 34.04 -2.19
N THR A 12 -1.64 33.56 -3.12
CA THR A 12 -2.20 34.36 -4.21
C THR A 12 -3.15 35.43 -3.63
N PRO A 13 -3.03 36.71 -4.01
CA PRO A 13 -3.98 37.72 -3.58
C PRO A 13 -5.30 37.54 -4.32
N ALA A 14 -6.38 37.42 -3.55
CA ALA A 14 -7.75 37.48 -4.01
C ALA A 14 -7.96 38.72 -4.89
N SER A 15 -8.37 38.49 -6.15
CA SER A 15 -8.82 39.56 -7.04
C SER A 15 -10.05 40.24 -6.43
N ARG A 16 -9.86 41.47 -5.95
CA ARG A 16 -10.91 42.48 -5.78
C ARG A 16 -11.66 42.64 -7.11
N PHE A 17 -12.85 42.06 -7.21
CA PHE A 17 -13.86 42.58 -8.13
C PHE A 17 -14.63 43.70 -7.44
N LEU A 18 -14.56 44.88 -8.05
CA LEU A 18 -15.31 46.06 -7.69
C LEU A 18 -16.82 45.78 -7.85
N LEU A 19 -17.54 45.70 -6.73
CA LEU A 19 -19.00 45.82 -6.71
C LEU A 19 -19.37 47.25 -7.09
N TYR A 20 -19.71 47.46 -8.37
CA TYR A 20 -20.36 48.68 -8.81
C TYR A 20 -21.84 48.60 -8.39
N ASN A 21 -22.16 49.30 -7.30
CA ASN A 21 -23.54 49.53 -6.85
C ASN A 21 -24.30 50.38 -7.89
N GLY A 22 -24.89 49.72 -8.89
CA GLY A 22 -25.87 50.29 -9.81
C GLY A 22 -27.28 49.99 -9.32
N GLY A 23 -27.74 50.70 -8.29
CA GLY A 23 -29.14 50.64 -7.85
C GLY A 23 -30.08 51.23 -8.91
N THR A 24 -30.61 50.40 -9.80
CA THR A 24 -31.75 50.79 -10.64
C THR A 24 -33.05 50.57 -9.87
N LYS A 25 -33.61 51.69 -9.39
CA LYS A 25 -34.99 51.79 -8.89
C LYS A 25 -35.98 51.13 -9.88
N PRO A 26 -37.07 50.51 -9.40
CA PRO A 26 -38.14 50.07 -10.29
C PRO A 26 -38.83 51.30 -10.91
N PRO A 27 -39.27 51.24 -12.18
CA PRO A 27 -40.07 52.31 -12.74
C PRO A 27 -41.44 52.32 -12.05
N ARG A 28 -41.81 53.52 -11.58
CA ARG A 28 -43.14 53.87 -11.11
C ARG A 28 -44.19 53.44 -12.13
N THR A 29 -45.20 52.70 -11.68
CA THR A 29 -46.46 52.52 -12.39
C THR A 29 -47.11 53.89 -12.58
N ILE A 30 -46.97 54.47 -13.76
CA ILE A 30 -47.73 55.66 -14.15
C ILE A 30 -49.06 55.15 -14.72
N HIS A 31 -50.10 55.20 -13.89
CA HIS A 31 -51.48 55.21 -14.35
C HIS A 31 -51.68 56.50 -15.16
N LEU A 32 -51.73 56.39 -16.49
CA LEU A 32 -52.29 57.43 -17.35
C LEU A 32 -53.77 57.09 -17.60
N PRO A 33 -54.71 58.00 -17.30
CA PRO A 33 -56.11 57.78 -17.54
C PRO A 33 -56.45 57.87 -19.03
N ILE A 34 -57.34 56.99 -19.46
CA ILE A 34 -58.06 57.05 -20.73
C ILE A 34 -58.81 58.40 -20.79
N PRO A 35 -58.58 59.26 -21.79
CA PRO A 35 -59.46 60.38 -22.03
C PRO A 35 -60.66 59.90 -22.86
N SER A 36 -61.76 59.61 -22.17
CA SER A 36 -63.09 59.69 -22.77
C SER A 36 -63.42 61.17 -22.92
N GLN A 37 -63.24 61.72 -24.13
CA GLN A 37 -63.83 63.01 -24.49
C GLN A 37 -65.05 62.80 -25.37
N ALA A 38 -66.15 63.30 -24.82
CA ALA A 38 -67.41 63.57 -25.47
C ALA A 38 -67.19 64.42 -26.74
N MET A 39 -67.89 64.05 -27.81
CA MET A 39 -68.20 64.99 -28.88
C MET A 39 -69.64 65.45 -28.69
N GLU A 40 -69.76 66.67 -28.16
CA GLU A 40 -70.93 67.51 -28.27
C GLU A 40 -71.21 67.82 -29.74
N SER A 41 -72.45 67.59 -30.14
CA SER A 41 -73.02 68.03 -31.40
C SER A 41 -73.26 69.55 -31.37
N VAL A 42 -72.31 70.32 -31.91
CA VAL A 42 -72.53 71.73 -32.25
C VAL A 42 -72.95 71.82 -33.72
N SER A 43 -74.19 72.24 -33.91
CA SER A 43 -74.77 72.59 -35.21
C SER A 43 -74.30 73.99 -35.58
N GLY A 44 -73.48 74.10 -36.64
CA GLY A 44 -72.89 75.36 -37.08
C GLY A 44 -72.85 75.46 -38.61
N THR A 45 -73.87 76.13 -39.12
CA THR A 45 -74.03 76.82 -40.41
C THR A 45 -72.86 76.86 -41.41
N ALA A 46 -73.18 76.36 -42.61
CA ALA A 46 -72.64 76.65 -43.94
C ALA A 46 -71.70 77.85 -44.13
N SER A 47 -70.47 77.55 -44.54
CA SER A 47 -69.72 78.28 -45.58
C SER A 47 -68.69 77.31 -46.18
N PRO A 48 -68.50 77.28 -47.52
CA PRO A 48 -67.66 76.27 -48.15
C PRO A 48 -66.17 76.62 -47.98
N PRO A 49 -65.34 75.73 -47.42
CA PRO A 49 -63.90 75.84 -47.59
C PRO A 49 -63.52 75.35 -49.00
N PRO A 50 -62.33 75.74 -49.49
CA PRO A 50 -61.92 75.55 -50.88
C PRO A 50 -61.88 74.06 -51.22
N GLN A 51 -62.02 73.72 -52.50
CA GLN A 51 -61.61 72.41 -53.00
C GLN A 51 -60.11 72.23 -52.71
N ILE A 52 -59.83 71.60 -51.57
CA ILE A 52 -58.51 71.08 -51.22
C ILE A 52 -58.38 69.78 -51.99
N ASP A 53 -57.25 69.67 -52.69
CA ASP A 53 -56.92 68.56 -53.57
C ASP A 53 -57.01 67.22 -52.80
N LEU A 54 -57.99 66.37 -53.13
CA LEU A 54 -58.24 65.09 -52.45
C LEU A 54 -57.07 64.09 -52.60
N SER A 55 -56.13 64.38 -53.51
CA SER A 55 -54.92 63.58 -53.75
C SER A 55 -53.96 63.60 -52.55
N ASP A 56 -53.74 64.76 -51.92
CA ASP A 56 -52.77 64.89 -50.81
C ASP A 56 -53.28 64.23 -49.52
N TYR A 57 -54.60 64.23 -49.29
CA TYR A 57 -55.19 63.59 -48.11
C TYR A 57 -55.12 62.06 -48.17
N SER A 58 -55.21 61.48 -49.38
CA SER A 58 -55.07 60.03 -49.58
C SER A 58 -53.64 59.54 -49.30
N SER A 59 -52.63 60.31 -49.71
CA SER A 59 -51.21 60.02 -49.43
C SER A 59 -50.92 60.01 -47.93
N VAL A 60 -51.37 61.05 -47.21
CA VAL A 60 -51.17 61.14 -45.75
C VAL A 60 -51.88 60.02 -45.00
N VAL A 61 -53.09 59.61 -45.43
CA VAL A 61 -53.81 58.49 -44.82
C VAL A 61 -53.09 57.16 -45.07
N GLN A 62 -52.50 56.95 -46.26
CA GLN A 62 -51.70 55.76 -46.55
C GLN A 62 -50.41 55.72 -45.71
N GLU A 63 -49.72 56.85 -45.55
CA GLU A 63 -48.56 56.98 -44.68
C GLU A 63 -48.90 56.67 -43.23
N LEU A 64 -49.99 57.23 -42.70
CA LEU A 64 -50.47 56.94 -41.34
C LEU A 64 -50.85 55.46 -41.15
N GLN A 65 -51.45 54.82 -42.16
CA GLN A 65 -51.73 53.38 -42.12
C GLN A 65 -50.45 52.55 -42.16
N SER A 66 -49.46 52.95 -42.95
CA SER A 66 -48.15 52.28 -42.99
C SER A 66 -47.41 52.42 -41.66
N LEU A 67 -47.46 53.61 -41.06
CA LEU A 67 -46.86 53.90 -39.76
C LEU A 67 -47.54 53.08 -38.66
N ARG A 68 -48.87 52.95 -38.68
CA ARG A 68 -49.63 52.12 -37.74
C ARG A 68 -49.24 50.64 -37.84
N ARG A 69 -49.14 50.09 -39.06
CA ARG A 69 -48.65 48.71 -39.26
C ARG A 69 -47.23 48.54 -38.75
N SER A 70 -46.34 49.49 -39.01
CA SER A 70 -44.96 49.45 -38.52
C SER A 70 -44.88 49.51 -37.00
N TYR A 71 -45.76 50.30 -36.35
CA TYR A 71 -45.88 50.40 -34.91
C TYR A 71 -46.40 49.09 -34.30
N ASP A 72 -47.45 48.50 -34.89
CA ASP A 72 -48.00 47.21 -34.48
C ASP A 72 -46.95 46.09 -34.61
N GLU A 73 -46.17 46.08 -35.69
CA GLU A 73 -45.02 45.18 -35.86
C GLU A 73 -43.93 45.41 -34.81
N LEU A 74 -43.58 46.65 -34.53
CA LEU A 74 -42.58 47.01 -33.52
C LEU A 74 -43.06 46.56 -32.13
N GLN A 75 -44.34 46.76 -31.81
CA GLN A 75 -44.95 46.34 -30.55
C GLN A 75 -44.97 44.81 -30.42
N SER A 76 -45.25 44.10 -31.51
CA SER A 76 -45.15 42.63 -31.55
C SER A 76 -43.71 42.16 -31.33
N ARG A 77 -42.73 42.75 -32.02
CA ARG A 77 -41.29 42.45 -31.80
C ARG A 77 -40.86 42.75 -30.36
N HIS A 78 -41.29 43.87 -29.80
CA HIS A 78 -41.01 44.22 -28.40
C HIS A 78 -41.56 43.17 -27.43
N SER A 79 -42.80 42.70 -27.63
CA SER A 79 -43.38 41.65 -26.78
C SER A 79 -42.68 40.30 -26.91
N ALA A 80 -42.21 39.94 -28.11
CA ALA A 80 -41.39 38.75 -28.33
C ALA A 80 -40.03 38.85 -27.60
N VAL A 81 -39.36 40.00 -27.70
CA VAL A 81 -38.08 40.26 -27.02
C VAL A 81 -38.24 40.25 -25.50
N THR A 82 -39.30 40.85 -24.95
CA THR A 82 -39.53 40.83 -23.50
C THR A 82 -39.81 39.41 -22.99
N LYS A 83 -40.56 38.60 -23.74
CA LYS A 83 -40.78 37.19 -23.42
C LYS A 83 -39.46 36.40 -23.43
N GLN A 84 -38.66 36.55 -24.49
CA GLN A 84 -37.36 35.88 -24.61
C GLN A 84 -36.41 36.31 -23.48
N ARG A 85 -36.39 37.60 -23.11
CA ARG A 85 -35.63 38.10 -21.97
C ARG A 85 -36.07 37.44 -20.66
N GLY A 86 -37.37 37.29 -20.44
CA GLY A 86 -37.90 36.60 -19.26
C GLY A 86 -37.48 35.14 -19.19
N GLU A 87 -37.50 34.42 -20.32
CA GLU A 87 -37.04 33.03 -20.38
C GLU A 87 -35.52 32.89 -20.17
N LEU A 88 -34.72 33.83 -20.70
CA LEU A 88 -33.27 33.85 -20.45
C LEU A 88 -32.95 34.15 -18.99
N LEU A 89 -33.69 35.06 -18.33
CA LEU A 89 -33.51 35.34 -16.91
C LEU A 89 -33.78 34.12 -16.04
N LYS A 90 -34.82 33.34 -16.36
CA LYS A 90 -35.11 32.07 -15.65
C LYS A 90 -33.99 31.04 -15.84
N ARG A 91 -33.54 30.83 -17.08
CA ARG A 91 -32.40 29.93 -17.33
C ARG A 91 -31.15 30.38 -16.59
N ASN A 92 -30.91 31.69 -16.50
CA ASN A 92 -29.76 32.21 -15.79
C ASN A 92 -29.86 31.99 -14.27
N SER A 93 -31.04 32.15 -13.67
CA SER A 93 -31.24 31.81 -12.25
C SER A 93 -31.10 30.31 -11.98
N ASP A 94 -31.61 29.46 -12.88
CA ASP A 94 -31.49 28.00 -12.72
C ASP A 94 -30.01 27.56 -12.82
N LEU A 95 -29.24 28.17 -13.72
CA LEU A 95 -27.80 27.93 -13.84
C LEU A 95 -27.03 28.44 -12.61
N GLU A 96 -27.40 29.58 -12.04
CA GLU A 96 -26.79 30.13 -10.84
C GLU A 96 -26.94 29.17 -9.65
N ILE A 97 -28.15 28.63 -9.45
CA ILE A 97 -28.43 27.62 -8.40
C ILE A 97 -27.57 26.36 -8.63
N SER A 98 -27.52 25.84 -9.86
CA SER A 98 -26.72 24.64 -10.17
C SER A 98 -25.22 24.88 -9.97
N VAL A 99 -24.71 26.08 -10.27
CA VAL A 99 -23.32 26.44 -10.00
C VAL A 99 -23.04 26.52 -8.49
N GLU A 100 -23.97 27.06 -7.71
CA GLU A 100 -23.85 27.08 -6.25
C GLU A 100 -23.85 25.66 -5.66
N GLU A 101 -24.78 24.80 -6.06
CA GLU A 101 -24.84 23.40 -5.62
C GLU A 101 -23.54 22.65 -5.93
N THR A 102 -23.06 22.74 -7.17
CA THR A 102 -21.79 22.11 -7.57
C THR A 102 -20.57 22.72 -6.87
N SER A 103 -20.63 23.98 -6.43
CA SER A 103 -19.57 24.59 -5.63
C SER A 103 -19.54 24.02 -4.21
N LEU A 104 -20.70 23.82 -3.59
CA LEU A 104 -20.82 23.20 -2.27
C LEU A 104 -20.35 21.75 -2.28
N GLU A 105 -20.74 20.98 -3.29
CA GLU A 105 -20.25 19.59 -3.46
C GLU A 105 -18.74 19.54 -3.60
N ARG A 106 -18.16 20.47 -4.37
CA ARG A 106 -16.71 20.57 -4.56
C ARG A 106 -16.00 20.87 -3.24
N ASP A 107 -16.53 21.80 -2.45
CA ASP A 107 -15.95 22.18 -1.16
C ASP A 107 -16.02 21.01 -0.15
N LEU A 108 -17.14 20.28 -0.12
CA LEU A 108 -17.27 19.06 0.70
C LEU A 108 -16.26 17.98 0.29
N LEU A 109 -16.04 17.79 -1.02
CA LEU A 109 -15.04 16.85 -1.50
C LEU A 109 -13.61 17.28 -1.13
N TYR A 110 -13.31 18.58 -1.20
CA TYR A 110 -12.00 19.07 -0.74
C TYR A 110 -11.77 18.83 0.75
N ASP A 111 -12.78 19.05 1.59
CA ASP A 111 -12.69 18.78 3.02
C ASP A 111 -12.52 17.29 3.30
N LEU A 112 -13.23 16.42 2.58
CA LEU A 112 -13.08 14.97 2.70
C LEU A 112 -11.68 14.51 2.28
N ILE A 113 -11.17 15.00 1.15
CA ILE A 113 -9.80 14.71 0.67
C ILE A 113 -8.78 15.16 1.72
N ARG A 114 -8.96 16.33 2.32
CA ARG A 114 -8.06 16.84 3.37
C ARG A 114 -8.09 15.95 4.61
N GLN A 115 -9.25 15.47 5.04
CA GLN A 115 -9.36 14.53 6.17
C GLN A 115 -8.66 13.20 5.86
N LEU A 116 -8.84 12.67 4.65
CA LEU A 116 -8.17 11.45 4.22
C LEU A 116 -6.65 11.63 4.15
N ASP A 117 -6.15 12.76 3.63
CA ASP A 117 -4.71 13.06 3.58
C ASP A 117 -4.08 13.10 4.99
N VAL A 118 -4.78 13.71 5.96
CA VAL A 118 -4.33 13.70 7.37
C VAL A 118 -4.32 12.28 7.93
N PHE A 119 -5.39 11.52 7.74
CA PHE A 119 -5.48 10.13 8.22
C PHE A 119 -4.40 9.24 7.60
N CYS A 120 -4.15 9.37 6.29
CA CYS A 120 -3.09 8.63 5.60
C CYS A 120 -1.71 8.99 6.14
N LYS A 121 -1.42 10.27 6.40
CA LYS A 121 -0.14 10.72 7.00
C LYS A 121 0.06 10.18 8.42
N GLU A 122 -0.99 10.15 9.22
CA GLU A 122 -0.95 9.58 10.57
C GLU A 122 -0.68 8.07 10.53
N LYS A 123 -1.38 7.33 9.66
CA LYS A 123 -1.16 5.89 9.47
C LYS A 123 0.23 5.57 8.94
N GLN A 124 0.72 6.36 7.99
CA GLN A 124 2.09 6.24 7.50
C GLN A 124 3.12 6.43 8.63
N SER A 125 2.93 7.45 9.47
CA SER A 125 3.81 7.73 10.62
C SER A 125 3.73 6.63 11.70
N GLU A 126 2.59 5.97 11.84
CA GLU A 126 2.40 4.82 12.73
C GLU A 126 3.17 3.59 12.24
N ILE A 127 3.07 3.27 10.94
CA ILE A 127 3.81 2.17 10.30
C ILE A 127 5.32 2.41 10.42
N GLU A 128 5.80 3.63 10.18
CA GLU A 128 7.21 3.98 10.31
C GLU A 128 7.75 3.76 11.73
N ARG A 129 6.95 4.08 12.76
CA ARG A 129 7.31 3.80 14.15
C ARG A 129 7.38 2.31 14.43
N MET A 130 6.38 1.54 13.99
CA MET A 130 6.38 0.08 14.16
C MET A 130 7.59 -0.57 13.50
N MET A 131 7.93 -0.18 12.27
CA MET A 131 9.12 -0.69 11.59
C MET A 131 10.41 -0.34 12.33
N PHE A 132 10.52 0.86 12.90
CA PHE A 132 11.69 1.25 13.67
C PHE A 132 11.85 0.41 14.95
N ASP A 133 10.75 0.17 15.66
CA ASP A 133 10.73 -0.64 16.86
C ASP A 133 11.08 -2.11 16.54
N GLU A 134 10.48 -2.68 15.48
CA GLU A 134 10.78 -4.04 15.00
C GLU A 134 12.24 -4.19 14.54
N MET A 135 12.79 -3.20 13.85
CA MET A 135 14.21 -3.20 13.48
C MET A 135 15.13 -3.15 14.70
N SER A 136 14.71 -2.47 15.77
CA SER A 136 15.47 -2.38 17.02
C SER A 136 15.42 -3.69 17.80
N THR A 137 14.25 -4.34 17.87
CA THR A 137 14.12 -5.67 18.51
C THR A 137 14.86 -6.74 17.73
N ARG A 138 14.78 -6.74 16.39
CA ARG A 138 15.52 -7.65 15.52
C ARG A 138 17.03 -7.54 15.70
N LYS A 139 17.56 -6.31 15.76
CA LYS A 139 18.98 -6.09 16.07
C LYS A 139 19.37 -6.65 17.45
N GLY A 140 18.51 -6.48 18.45
CA GLY A 140 18.69 -7.08 19.78
C GLY A 140 18.81 -8.61 19.69
N LEU A 141 17.86 -9.26 19.02
CA LEU A 141 17.87 -10.71 18.82
C LEU A 141 19.08 -11.19 18.00
N GLU A 142 19.48 -10.46 16.95
CA GLU A 142 20.69 -10.77 16.19
C GLU A 142 21.94 -10.74 17.08
N THR A 143 22.05 -9.77 17.99
CA THR A 143 23.19 -9.75 18.93
C THR A 143 23.15 -10.90 19.93
N GLU A 144 21.98 -11.31 20.41
CA GLU A 144 21.82 -12.44 21.33
C GLU A 144 22.11 -13.80 20.65
N VAL A 145 21.67 -13.96 19.40
CA VAL A 145 21.99 -15.13 18.56
C VAL A 145 23.50 -15.21 18.33
N GLU A 146 24.15 -14.07 18.07
CA GLU A 146 25.60 -14.02 17.87
C GLU A 146 26.37 -14.42 19.15
N ILE A 147 25.94 -13.92 20.32
CA ILE A 147 26.53 -14.32 21.62
C ILE A 147 26.34 -15.81 21.86
N SER A 148 25.16 -16.34 21.58
CA SER A 148 24.84 -17.76 21.73
C SER A 148 25.70 -18.63 20.80
N ARG A 149 25.87 -18.19 19.54
CA ARG A 149 26.74 -18.83 18.56
C ARG A 149 28.19 -18.90 19.04
N GLN A 150 28.73 -17.79 19.54
CA GLN A 150 30.10 -17.74 20.09
C GLN A 150 30.25 -18.67 21.29
N ARG A 151 29.23 -18.76 22.16
CA ARG A 151 29.27 -19.68 23.30
C ARG A 151 29.26 -21.15 22.86
N ILE A 152 28.48 -21.49 21.83
CA ILE A 152 28.47 -22.83 21.24
C ILE A 152 29.85 -23.16 20.66
N GLU A 153 30.44 -22.25 19.90
CA GLU A 153 31.78 -22.45 19.29
C GLU A 153 32.87 -22.68 20.36
N GLN A 154 32.81 -21.96 21.48
CA GLN A 154 33.68 -22.19 22.64
C GLN A 154 33.50 -23.60 23.21
N LEU A 155 32.26 -24.02 23.49
CA LEU A 155 31.99 -25.34 24.03
C LEU A 155 32.42 -26.46 23.07
N GLU A 156 32.22 -26.29 21.77
CA GLU A 156 32.71 -27.22 20.76
C GLU A 156 34.23 -27.32 20.74
N SER A 157 34.94 -26.20 20.92
CA SER A 157 36.41 -26.23 21.04
C SER A 157 36.88 -26.95 22.30
N GLU A 158 36.23 -26.74 23.45
CA GLU A 158 36.51 -27.45 24.69
C GLU A 158 36.27 -28.96 24.55
N ILE A 159 35.20 -29.37 23.85
CA ILE A 159 34.91 -30.77 23.54
C ILE A 159 36.04 -31.38 22.68
N ARG A 160 36.44 -30.71 21.59
CA ARG A 160 37.53 -31.19 20.72
C ARG A 160 38.86 -31.33 21.46
N ASP A 161 39.18 -30.40 22.36
CA ASP A 161 40.39 -30.47 23.18
C ASP A 161 40.33 -31.66 24.15
N LYS A 162 39.17 -31.92 24.76
CA LYS A 162 38.95 -33.07 25.65
C LYS A 162 39.01 -34.40 24.90
N GLU A 163 38.45 -34.46 23.70
CA GLU A 163 38.55 -35.62 22.81
C GLU A 163 40.01 -35.89 22.43
N SER A 164 40.76 -34.85 22.07
CA SER A 164 42.20 -34.96 21.74
C SER A 164 43.03 -35.43 22.95
N GLN A 165 42.73 -34.92 24.15
CA GLN A 165 43.36 -35.39 25.39
C GLN A 165 43.04 -36.86 25.67
N SER A 166 41.78 -37.28 25.48
CA SER A 166 41.37 -38.67 25.63
C SER A 166 42.06 -39.58 24.62
N GLU A 167 42.14 -39.17 23.36
CA GLU A 167 42.82 -39.91 22.30
C GLU A 167 44.31 -40.07 22.62
N PHE A 168 44.97 -39.00 23.05
CA PHE A 168 46.37 -39.03 23.48
C PHE A 168 46.61 -40.04 24.60
N ILE A 169 45.78 -40.01 25.66
CA ILE A 169 45.88 -40.95 26.79
C ILE A 169 45.69 -42.39 26.30
N LEU A 170 44.71 -42.65 25.43
CA LEU A 170 44.46 -43.98 24.88
C LEU A 170 45.64 -44.47 24.02
N THR A 171 46.21 -43.61 23.17
CA THR A 171 47.40 -43.97 22.38
C THR A 171 48.63 -44.24 23.24
N SER A 172 48.85 -43.46 24.31
CA SER A 172 49.94 -43.72 25.26
C SER A 172 49.77 -45.09 25.92
N LEU A 173 48.58 -45.39 26.45
CA LEU A 173 48.30 -46.68 27.08
C LEU A 173 48.44 -47.85 26.09
N LEU A 174 48.01 -47.67 24.84
CA LEU A 174 48.19 -48.69 23.79
C LEU A 174 49.66 -48.93 23.45
N ASN A 175 50.48 -47.88 23.47
CA ASN A 175 51.93 -48.01 23.25
C ASN A 175 52.60 -48.67 24.44
N ASP A 176 52.27 -48.28 25.67
CA ASP A 176 52.79 -48.90 26.90
C ASP A 176 52.45 -50.40 26.92
N LEU A 177 51.21 -50.77 26.57
CA LEU A 177 50.79 -52.17 26.45
C LEU A 177 51.54 -52.90 25.33
N ARG A 178 51.79 -52.25 24.20
CA ARG A 178 52.55 -52.83 23.09
C ARG A 178 54.01 -53.07 23.47
N GLU A 179 54.64 -52.13 24.17
CA GLU A 179 56.01 -52.24 24.65
C GLU A 179 56.13 -53.40 25.65
N ILE A 180 55.20 -53.51 26.60
CA ILE A 180 55.11 -54.66 27.52
C ILE A 180 54.97 -55.98 26.74
N ILE A 181 54.05 -56.06 25.78
CA ILE A 181 53.86 -57.27 24.95
C ILE A 181 55.16 -57.62 24.21
N SER A 182 55.86 -56.63 23.63
CA SER A 182 57.13 -56.87 22.94
C SER A 182 58.24 -57.35 23.87
N HIS A 183 58.34 -56.81 25.08
CA HIS A 183 59.28 -57.31 26.09
C HIS A 183 58.95 -58.74 26.54
N PHE A 184 57.67 -59.12 26.60
CA PHE A 184 57.26 -60.50 26.89
C PHE A 184 57.54 -61.47 25.73
N GLU A 185 57.48 -61.01 24.48
CA GLU A 185 57.86 -61.79 23.30
C GLU A 185 59.39 -61.96 23.20
N ASP A 186 60.17 -60.92 23.52
CA ASP A 186 61.64 -60.95 23.54
C ASP A 186 62.20 -61.72 24.76
N SER A 187 61.51 -61.74 25.91
CA SER A 187 61.93 -62.47 27.12
C SER A 187 61.89 -64.00 26.99
N LYS A 188 61.34 -64.55 25.90
CA LYS A 188 61.52 -65.97 25.54
C LYS A 188 62.90 -66.26 24.94
N SER A 189 63.70 -65.23 24.64
CA SER A 189 65.07 -65.35 24.15
C SER A 189 66.02 -64.51 25.00
N GLU A 190 66.63 -65.15 26.00
CA GLU A 190 67.98 -64.82 26.50
C GLU A 190 68.14 -63.76 27.63
N ARG A 191 68.14 -64.26 28.87
CA ARG A 191 69.03 -63.94 30.01
C ARG A 191 69.45 -62.47 30.34
N ILE A 192 69.00 -62.04 31.53
CA ILE A 192 69.78 -61.48 32.68
C ILE A 192 70.02 -59.94 32.77
N SER A 193 69.63 -59.38 33.94
CA SER A 193 70.34 -58.39 34.80
C SER A 193 69.94 -56.89 34.81
N VAL A 194 69.34 -56.50 35.95
CA VAL A 194 69.60 -55.29 36.77
C VAL A 194 69.05 -53.94 36.27
N GLU A 195 67.85 -53.59 36.78
CA GLU A 195 67.52 -52.32 37.48
C GLU A 195 66.14 -52.45 38.20
N GLU A 196 66.05 -53.39 39.17
CA GLU A 196 64.77 -53.85 39.75
C GLU A 196 64.16 -52.95 40.85
N ALA A 197 64.52 -51.66 40.96
CA ALA A 197 63.99 -50.78 42.02
C ALA A 197 63.04 -49.67 41.53
N ASP A 198 63.28 -49.06 40.35
CA ASP A 198 62.38 -48.03 39.80
C ASP A 198 61.20 -48.67 39.05
N ASP A 199 61.46 -49.73 38.29
CA ASP A 199 60.47 -50.44 37.48
C ASP A 199 59.44 -51.20 38.34
N GLU A 200 59.84 -51.79 39.48
CA GLU A 200 58.93 -52.48 40.40
C GLU A 200 57.96 -51.48 41.07
N SER A 201 58.43 -50.26 41.39
CA SER A 201 57.59 -49.21 41.99
C SER A 201 56.57 -48.62 41.00
N ARG A 202 56.99 -48.48 39.73
CA ARG A 202 56.16 -47.99 38.63
C ARG A 202 55.17 -49.08 38.19
N LEU A 203 55.60 -50.33 38.07
CA LEU A 203 54.73 -51.49 37.82
C LEU A 203 53.70 -51.67 38.92
N ASN A 204 54.06 -51.51 40.20
CA ASN A 204 53.09 -51.59 41.30
C ASN A 204 52.12 -50.40 41.33
N SER A 205 52.56 -49.21 40.93
CA SER A 205 51.69 -48.03 40.79
C SER A 205 50.71 -48.16 39.62
N ILE A 206 51.18 -48.68 38.48
CA ILE A 206 50.36 -48.99 37.31
C ILE A 206 49.40 -50.13 37.62
N ARG A 207 49.84 -51.19 38.30
CA ARG A 207 48.97 -52.30 38.74
C ARG A 207 47.87 -51.81 39.68
N ARG A 208 48.20 -50.91 40.62
CA ARG A 208 47.22 -50.29 41.52
C ARG A 208 46.23 -49.40 40.78
N LEU A 209 46.70 -48.56 39.87
CA LEU A 209 45.84 -47.71 39.04
C LEU A 209 44.98 -48.54 38.08
N ALA A 210 45.50 -49.61 37.50
CA ALA A 210 44.77 -50.53 36.65
C ALA A 210 43.66 -51.23 37.43
N SER A 211 43.95 -51.75 38.63
CA SER A 211 42.93 -52.32 39.52
C SER A 211 41.89 -51.28 39.96
N GLU A 212 42.28 -50.02 40.15
CA GLU A 212 41.36 -48.95 40.53
C GLU A 212 40.46 -48.51 39.35
N VAL A 213 41.02 -48.40 38.15
CA VAL A 213 40.25 -48.15 36.92
C VAL A 213 39.31 -49.32 36.62
N GLU A 214 39.77 -50.55 36.76
CA GLU A 214 38.94 -51.75 36.57
C GLU A 214 37.79 -51.79 37.59
N ALA A 215 38.06 -51.49 38.86
CA ALA A 215 37.03 -51.36 39.89
C ALA A 215 36.03 -50.24 39.58
N LYS A 216 36.48 -49.09 39.06
CA LYS A 216 35.62 -47.95 38.68
C LYS A 216 34.80 -48.23 37.43
N VAL A 217 35.35 -48.94 36.46
CA VAL A 217 34.65 -49.41 35.27
C VAL A 217 33.58 -50.43 35.65
N ASP A 218 33.88 -51.35 36.57
CA ASP A 218 32.89 -52.31 37.07
C ASP A 218 31.82 -51.65 37.93
N GLU A 219 32.18 -50.63 38.73
CA GLU A 219 31.22 -49.78 39.45
C GLU A 219 30.30 -49.03 38.47
N CYS A 220 30.85 -48.47 37.39
CA CYS A 220 30.07 -47.82 36.33
C CYS A 220 29.18 -48.80 35.56
N LYS A 221 29.66 -50.00 35.24
CA LYS A 221 28.85 -51.05 34.60
C LYS A 221 27.71 -51.50 35.51
N LYS A 222 27.96 -51.70 36.80
CA LYS A 222 26.93 -52.03 37.79
C LYS A 222 25.90 -50.90 37.94
N ARG A 223 26.35 -49.63 37.99
CA ARG A 223 25.45 -48.46 38.02
C ARG A 223 24.62 -48.33 36.76
N LYS A 224 25.24 -48.49 35.58
CA LYS A 224 24.54 -48.47 34.29
C LYS A 224 23.47 -49.57 34.25
N LYS A 225 23.82 -50.80 34.59
CA LYS A 225 22.88 -51.91 34.65
C LYS A 225 21.75 -51.65 35.67
N GLY A 226 22.07 -51.13 36.85
CA GLY A 226 21.06 -50.76 37.84
C GLY A 226 20.13 -49.62 37.39
N LEU A 227 20.64 -48.66 36.62
CA LEU A 227 19.81 -47.62 36.00
C LEU A 227 18.95 -48.19 34.87
N GLU A 228 19.48 -49.07 34.04
CA GLU A 228 18.74 -49.78 32.99
C GLU A 228 17.61 -50.63 33.59
N ASP A 229 17.90 -51.43 34.63
CA ASP A 229 16.91 -52.22 35.36
C ASP A 229 15.83 -51.33 35.98
N ARG A 230 16.22 -50.16 36.53
CA ARG A 230 15.27 -49.19 37.09
C ARG A 230 14.43 -48.49 36.04
N ILE A 231 14.99 -48.18 34.87
CA ILE A 231 14.24 -47.65 33.74
C ILE A 231 13.24 -48.71 33.25
N MET A 232 13.67 -49.96 33.07
CA MET A 232 12.77 -51.05 32.66
C MET A 232 11.63 -51.22 33.68
N SER A 233 11.93 -51.25 34.97
CA SER A 233 10.93 -51.32 36.04
C SER A 233 9.98 -50.12 36.02
N LEU A 234 10.48 -48.89 35.83
CA LEU A 234 9.63 -47.69 35.72
C LEU A 234 8.79 -47.67 34.43
N THR A 235 9.27 -48.25 33.33
CA THR A 235 8.48 -48.37 32.09
C THR A 235 7.39 -49.44 32.22
N GLU A 236 7.67 -50.53 32.92
CA GLU A 236 6.69 -51.57 33.24
C GLU A 236 5.64 -51.03 34.22
N GLU A 237 6.06 -50.33 35.28
CA GLU A 237 5.14 -49.67 36.22
C GLU A 237 4.29 -48.60 35.52
N ASN A 238 4.85 -47.79 34.62
CA ASN A 238 4.06 -46.83 33.82
C ASN A 238 3.06 -47.53 32.88
N ARG A 239 3.39 -48.72 32.40
CA ARG A 239 2.49 -49.54 31.58
C ARG A 239 1.36 -50.12 32.44
N ASP A 240 1.68 -50.60 33.63
CA ASP A 240 0.73 -51.15 34.60
C ASP A 240 -0.19 -50.07 35.13
N LEU A 241 0.33 -48.90 35.52
CA LEU A 241 -0.45 -47.72 35.90
C LEU A 241 -1.37 -47.26 34.77
N ASN A 242 -0.91 -47.27 33.52
CA ASN A 242 -1.76 -46.98 32.37
C ASN A 242 -2.87 -48.02 32.17
N SER A 243 -2.57 -49.30 32.41
CA SER A 243 -3.56 -50.37 32.34
C SER A 243 -4.60 -50.25 33.46
N LEU A 244 -4.17 -49.91 34.67
CA LEU A 244 -5.01 -49.68 35.83
C LEU A 244 -5.88 -48.42 35.64
N LEU A 245 -5.32 -47.35 35.08
CA LEU A 245 -6.07 -46.15 34.73
C LEU A 245 -7.16 -46.45 33.70
N ARG A 246 -6.85 -47.25 32.66
CA ARG A 246 -7.85 -47.69 31.69
C ARG A 246 -8.92 -48.57 32.33
N ALA A 247 -8.54 -49.50 33.21
CA ALA A 247 -9.50 -50.34 33.94
C ALA A 247 -10.41 -49.50 34.84
N ALA A 248 -9.84 -48.57 35.61
CA ALA A 248 -10.56 -47.67 36.48
C ALA A 248 -11.49 -46.72 35.70
N LEU A 249 -11.06 -46.24 34.54
CA LEU A 249 -11.92 -45.44 33.65
C LEU A 249 -13.08 -46.27 33.09
N MET A 250 -12.83 -47.51 32.63
CA MET A 250 -13.89 -48.41 32.18
C MET A 250 -14.87 -48.77 33.30
N GLU A 251 -14.38 -49.00 34.53
CA GLU A 251 -15.21 -49.27 35.70
C GLU A 251 -16.02 -48.04 36.11
N LYS A 252 -15.41 -46.84 36.10
CA LYS A 252 -16.11 -45.57 36.32
C LYS A 252 -17.22 -45.36 35.30
N GLU A 253 -16.96 -45.62 34.02
CA GLU A 253 -17.97 -45.53 32.96
C GLU A 253 -19.08 -46.58 33.11
N ALA A 254 -18.74 -47.81 33.51
CA ALA A 254 -19.71 -48.86 33.79
C ALA A 254 -20.59 -48.51 35.02
N ALA A 255 -19.99 -47.99 36.09
CA ALA A 255 -20.71 -47.52 37.27
C ALA A 255 -21.59 -46.31 36.95
N ALA A 256 -21.13 -45.38 36.12
CA ALA A 256 -21.92 -44.24 35.67
C ALA A 256 -23.11 -44.68 34.79
N ARG A 257 -22.92 -45.68 33.92
CA ARG A 257 -24.01 -46.30 33.15
C ARG A 257 -25.02 -47.01 34.05
N ASN A 258 -24.55 -47.82 35.01
CA ASN A 258 -25.40 -48.49 35.99
C ASN A 258 -26.18 -47.50 36.87
N LEU A 259 -25.56 -46.39 37.29
CA LEU A 259 -26.23 -45.34 38.06
C LEU A 259 -27.28 -44.62 37.21
N LYS A 260 -27.00 -44.36 35.92
CA LYS A 260 -27.96 -43.77 34.98
C LYS A 260 -29.15 -44.71 34.73
N GLU A 261 -28.92 -46.02 34.67
CA GLU A 261 -29.98 -47.04 34.59
C GLU A 261 -30.79 -47.15 35.89
N LEU A 262 -30.16 -47.07 37.07
CA LEU A 262 -30.85 -47.04 38.38
C LEU A 262 -31.65 -45.74 38.59
N LYS A 263 -31.21 -44.62 38.02
CA LYS A 263 -31.93 -43.33 38.09
C LYS A 263 -33.13 -43.29 37.15
N GLY A 264 -33.05 -43.96 36.00
CA GLY A 264 -34.15 -44.07 35.04
C GLY A 264 -35.21 -45.10 35.46
N ASN A 265 -34.78 -46.16 36.13
CA ASN A 265 -35.66 -47.21 36.62
C ASN A 265 -35.43 -47.40 38.12
N ASN A 266 -36.45 -47.03 38.91
CA ASN A 266 -36.84 -47.74 40.14
C ASN A 266 -36.47 -47.06 41.49
N GLU A 267 -37.26 -46.05 41.92
CA GLU A 267 -37.33 -45.58 43.32
C GLU A 267 -37.62 -46.73 44.30
N GLN A 268 -38.31 -47.79 43.85
CA GLN A 268 -38.60 -49.00 44.63
C GLN A 268 -37.37 -49.92 44.83
N LYS A 269 -36.33 -49.88 43.98
CA LYS A 269 -35.08 -50.67 44.16
C LYS A 269 -34.08 -49.96 45.09
N SER A 270 -34.06 -48.63 45.09
CA SER A 270 -33.27 -47.84 46.05
C SER A 270 -33.71 -48.10 47.50
N PHE A 271 -35.01 -48.32 47.72
CA PHE A 271 -35.55 -48.70 49.04
C PHE A 271 -35.14 -50.13 49.45
N ALA A 272 -35.08 -51.07 48.49
CA ALA A 272 -34.66 -52.45 48.75
C ALA A 272 -33.15 -52.57 49.05
N LEU A 273 -32.30 -51.80 48.37
CA LEU A 273 -30.86 -51.75 48.64
C LEU A 273 -30.53 -51.11 50.00
N LEU A 274 -31.30 -50.09 50.43
CA LEU A 274 -31.17 -49.52 51.77
C LEU A 274 -31.53 -50.52 52.88
N GLN A 275 -32.61 -51.31 52.70
CA GLN A 275 -32.99 -52.36 53.65
C GLN A 275 -31.98 -53.51 53.74
N ILE A 276 -31.30 -53.83 52.63
CA ILE A 276 -30.25 -54.86 52.63
C ILE A 276 -29.01 -54.34 53.36
N ALA A 277 -28.66 -53.06 53.21
CA ALA A 277 -27.60 -52.42 53.98
C ALA A 277 -27.92 -52.36 55.49
N GLU A 278 -29.15 -52.04 55.88
CA GLU A 278 -29.59 -52.08 57.28
C GLU A 278 -29.54 -53.50 57.89
N ARG A 279 -29.92 -54.54 57.14
CA ARG A 279 -29.83 -55.93 57.63
C ARG A 279 -28.40 -56.50 57.59
N GLY A 280 -27.54 -56.01 56.71
CA GLY A 280 -26.13 -56.40 56.61
C GLY A 280 -25.30 -55.86 57.79
N LEU A 281 -25.58 -54.62 58.22
CA LEU A 281 -24.91 -54.01 59.38
C LEU A 281 -25.27 -54.69 60.71
N GLN A 282 -26.47 -55.27 60.81
CA GLN A 282 -26.93 -55.99 62.00
C GLN A 282 -26.25 -57.37 62.19
N LYS A 283 -25.69 -57.95 61.12
CA LYS A 283 -24.93 -59.22 61.16
C LYS A 283 -23.45 -59.07 61.52
N PHE A 284 -22.90 -57.85 61.55
CA PHE A 284 -21.49 -57.58 61.88
C PHE A 284 -21.25 -56.89 63.22
N GLY A 285 -22.20 -57.00 64.17
CA GLY A 285 -21.87 -56.89 65.59
C GLY A 285 -21.43 -55.51 66.09
N PHE A 286 -22.10 -54.43 65.66
CA PHE A 286 -22.08 -53.17 66.43
C PHE A 286 -23.33 -53.11 67.32
N ILE A 287 -23.25 -53.80 68.47
CA ILE A 287 -24.21 -53.64 69.56
C ILE A 287 -23.76 -52.41 70.37
N ILE A 288 -24.45 -51.28 70.17
CA ILE A 288 -24.47 -50.18 71.13
C ILE A 288 -25.35 -50.64 72.31
N GLY A 289 -24.75 -50.66 73.50
CA GLY A 289 -25.20 -51.46 74.65
C GLY A 289 -26.47 -50.99 75.36
N SER A 290 -27.11 -51.94 76.05
CA SER A 290 -27.94 -51.69 77.23
C SER A 290 -28.08 -52.96 78.10
N SER A 291 -27.65 -52.82 79.36
CA SER A 291 -27.93 -53.55 80.61
C SER A 291 -28.20 -55.08 80.67
N SER A 292 -27.36 -55.72 81.50
CA SER A 292 -27.69 -56.58 82.66
C SER A 292 -28.27 -57.98 82.42
N SER A 293 -27.47 -59.01 82.71
CA SER A 293 -27.97 -60.31 83.18
C SER A 293 -26.93 -60.97 84.09
N GLU A 294 -27.41 -61.41 85.25
CA GLU A 294 -26.73 -62.15 86.31
C GLU A 294 -26.20 -63.49 85.83
N HIS A 295 -25.09 -63.96 86.45
CA HIS A 295 -24.89 -65.37 86.74
C HIS A 295 -24.06 -65.54 88.01
N THR A 296 -24.69 -66.24 88.96
CA THR A 296 -24.18 -66.77 90.22
C THR A 296 -23.47 -68.12 90.01
N VAL A 297 -22.73 -68.53 91.07
CA VAL A 297 -22.52 -69.90 91.60
C VAL A 297 -21.03 -70.25 91.82
N GLU A 298 -20.65 -70.15 93.11
CA GLU A 298 -19.96 -71.11 94.02
C GLU A 298 -18.72 -71.89 93.51
N ASP A 299 -17.53 -71.70 94.08
CA ASP A 299 -17.00 -72.03 95.42
C ASP A 299 -16.54 -73.49 95.55
N SER A 300 -15.23 -73.69 95.82
CA SER A 300 -14.64 -74.92 96.36
C SER A 300 -13.20 -74.69 96.85
N GLU A 301 -12.95 -75.24 98.03
CA GLU A 301 -11.99 -74.86 99.06
C GLU A 301 -10.49 -75.11 98.81
N PRO A 302 -9.61 -74.42 99.59
CA PRO A 302 -8.15 -74.49 99.47
C PRO A 302 -7.55 -75.54 100.40
N SER A 303 -6.59 -76.30 99.89
CA SER A 303 -5.78 -77.21 100.70
C SER A 303 -4.30 -77.00 100.36
N SER A 304 -3.58 -76.39 101.32
CA SER A 304 -2.12 -76.49 101.52
C SER A 304 -1.16 -76.04 100.41
N ASN A 305 -1.43 -74.90 99.75
CA ASN A 305 -0.61 -74.34 98.67
C ASN A 305 -0.27 -72.85 98.87
N GLU A 306 -0.07 -72.36 100.10
CA GLU A 306 0.10 -70.91 100.37
C GLU A 306 1.28 -70.25 99.60
N GLU A 307 2.41 -70.93 99.45
CA GLU A 307 3.53 -70.44 98.63
C GLU A 307 3.23 -70.45 97.12
N GLU A 308 2.45 -71.42 96.64
CA GLU A 308 1.98 -71.46 95.23
C GLU A 308 0.92 -70.40 94.94
N ILE A 309 0.04 -70.08 95.90
CA ILE A 309 -0.96 -69.03 95.76
C ILE A 309 -0.29 -67.65 95.74
N VAL A 310 0.71 -67.43 96.61
CA VAL A 310 1.49 -66.17 96.62
C VAL A 310 2.34 -66.01 95.36
N THR A 311 2.97 -67.08 94.88
CA THR A 311 3.71 -67.04 93.61
C THR A 311 2.78 -66.85 92.43
N LEU A 312 1.64 -67.54 92.36
CA LEU A 312 0.61 -67.35 91.33
C LEU A 312 0.09 -65.90 91.34
N ALA A 313 -0.26 -65.35 92.50
CA ALA A 313 -0.69 -63.95 92.63
C ALA A 313 0.39 -62.98 92.12
N SER A 314 1.67 -63.21 92.43
CA SER A 314 2.77 -62.39 91.92
C SER A 314 2.95 -62.51 90.40
N THR A 315 2.69 -63.69 89.82
CA THR A 315 2.73 -63.87 88.36
C THR A 315 1.55 -63.18 87.68
N VAL A 316 0.34 -63.27 88.24
CA VAL A 316 -0.86 -62.59 87.75
C VAL A 316 -0.69 -61.07 87.87
N GLU A 317 -0.13 -60.56 88.97
CA GLU A 317 0.16 -59.13 89.13
C GLU A 317 1.17 -58.64 88.08
N ARG A 318 2.21 -59.43 87.80
CA ARG A 318 3.20 -59.12 86.76
C ARG A 318 2.57 -59.13 85.36
N VAL A 319 1.76 -60.14 85.05
CA VAL A 319 1.05 -60.26 83.77
C VAL A 319 0.07 -59.10 83.60
N THR A 320 -0.71 -58.75 84.62
CA THR A 320 -1.66 -57.63 84.55
C THR A 320 -0.95 -56.27 84.42
N LYS A 321 0.17 -56.04 85.10
CA LYS A 321 1.00 -54.85 84.88
C LYS A 321 1.56 -54.80 83.45
N ASN A 322 2.06 -55.91 82.94
CA ASN A 322 2.56 -56.00 81.55
C ASN A 322 1.43 -55.73 80.53
N LEU A 323 0.26 -56.36 80.69
CA LEU A 323 -0.90 -56.13 79.82
C LEU A 323 -1.38 -54.68 79.89
N ARG A 324 -1.36 -54.05 81.06
CA ARG A 324 -1.69 -52.62 81.20
C ARG A 324 -0.70 -51.73 80.43
N LEU A 325 0.60 -52.02 80.53
CA LEU A 325 1.62 -51.31 79.75
C LEU A 325 1.39 -51.48 78.25
N GLU A 326 1.14 -52.70 77.80
CA GLU A 326 0.84 -53.02 76.40
C GLU A 326 -0.41 -52.30 75.91
N ILE A 327 -1.51 -52.29 76.67
CA ILE A 327 -2.72 -51.53 76.34
C ILE A 327 -2.41 -50.04 76.19
N THR A 328 -1.61 -49.45 77.08
CA THR A 328 -1.23 -48.03 76.95
C THR A 328 -0.35 -47.77 75.72
N GLN A 329 0.52 -48.71 75.37
CA GLN A 329 1.37 -48.61 74.19
C GLN A 329 0.58 -48.74 72.89
N LEU A 330 -0.35 -49.70 72.82
CA LEU A 330 -1.25 -49.87 71.67
C LEU A 330 -2.16 -48.65 71.49
N ARG A 331 -2.66 -48.05 72.58
CA ARG A 331 -3.44 -46.80 72.50
C ARG A 331 -2.63 -45.63 71.96
N ARG A 332 -1.38 -45.46 72.42
CA ARG A 332 -0.47 -44.44 71.87
C ARG A 332 -0.19 -44.69 70.39
N SER A 333 0.14 -45.92 70.01
CA SER A 333 0.37 -46.29 68.61
C SER A 333 -0.87 -46.09 67.72
N LEU A 334 -2.08 -46.34 68.24
CA LEU A 334 -3.32 -46.07 67.53
C LEU A 334 -3.51 -44.57 67.31
N GLU A 335 -3.29 -43.76 68.34
CA GLU A 335 -3.42 -42.30 68.23
C GLU A 335 -2.38 -41.71 67.27
N ASP A 336 -1.13 -42.18 67.33
CA ASP A 336 -0.07 -41.81 66.38
C ASP A 336 -0.50 -42.15 64.94
N SER A 337 -1.03 -43.35 64.71
CA SER A 337 -1.52 -43.76 63.37
C SER A 337 -2.70 -42.93 62.87
N ARG A 338 -3.60 -42.48 63.77
CA ARG A 338 -4.71 -41.59 63.42
C ARG A 338 -4.19 -40.21 63.02
N SER A 339 -3.25 -39.67 63.79
CA SER A 339 -2.62 -38.38 63.48
C SER A 339 -1.90 -38.40 62.12
N ASP A 340 -1.23 -39.51 61.79
CA ASP A 340 -0.61 -39.70 60.48
C ASP A 340 -1.64 -39.82 59.36
N CYS A 341 -2.76 -40.51 59.61
CA CYS A 341 -3.86 -40.62 58.64
C CYS A 341 -4.49 -39.24 58.36
N GLU A 342 -4.75 -38.43 59.39
CA GLU A 342 -5.26 -37.06 59.23
C GLU A 342 -4.27 -36.16 58.47
N ARG A 343 -2.97 -36.30 58.76
CA ARG A 343 -1.91 -35.57 58.04
C ARG A 343 -1.88 -35.96 56.56
N LEU A 344 -1.93 -37.25 56.24
CA LEU A 344 -1.98 -37.75 54.86
C LEU A 344 -3.25 -37.29 54.15
N GLN A 345 -4.41 -37.34 54.82
CA GLN A 345 -5.66 -36.83 54.28
C GLN A 345 -5.54 -35.34 53.91
N SER A 346 -4.95 -34.53 54.79
CA SER A 346 -4.75 -33.09 54.51
C SER A 346 -3.81 -32.83 53.32
N LEU A 347 -2.83 -33.71 53.08
CA LEU A 347 -1.94 -33.62 51.92
C LEU A 347 -2.67 -34.03 50.64
N VAL A 348 -3.48 -35.09 50.69
CA VAL A 348 -4.31 -35.54 49.58
C VAL A 348 -5.31 -34.46 49.19
N ASP A 349 -5.99 -33.82 50.15
CA ASP A 349 -6.96 -32.76 49.87
C ASP A 349 -6.28 -31.54 49.21
N LYS A 350 -5.11 -31.14 49.71
CA LYS A 350 -4.30 -30.07 49.09
C LYS A 350 -3.84 -30.42 47.68
N GLN A 351 -3.47 -31.67 47.45
CA GLN A 351 -3.08 -32.14 46.12
C GLN A 351 -4.27 -32.18 45.17
N ALA A 352 -5.43 -32.65 45.63
CA ALA A 352 -6.67 -32.66 44.86
C ALA A 352 -7.11 -31.24 44.47
N GLN A 353 -7.02 -30.29 45.39
CA GLN A 353 -7.31 -28.88 45.11
C GLN A 353 -6.38 -28.33 44.03
N LYS A 354 -5.06 -28.54 44.15
CA LYS A 354 -4.09 -28.09 43.13
C LYS A 354 -4.33 -28.72 41.77
N ILE A 355 -4.71 -30.01 41.72
CA ILE A 355 -5.05 -30.68 40.46
C ILE A 355 -6.29 -30.04 39.84
N ALA A 356 -7.31 -29.71 40.64
CA ALA A 356 -8.52 -29.04 40.15
C ALA A 356 -8.23 -27.63 39.63
N GLU A 357 -7.41 -26.85 40.34
CA GLU A 357 -6.97 -25.51 39.92
C GLU A 357 -6.16 -25.57 38.61
N ASN A 358 -5.21 -26.50 38.52
CA ASN A 358 -4.43 -26.71 37.30
C ASN A 358 -5.30 -27.16 36.11
N ALA A 359 -6.31 -28.01 36.34
CA ALA A 359 -7.22 -28.45 35.30
C ALA A 359 -8.02 -27.28 34.70
N LEU A 360 -8.50 -26.35 35.54
CA LEU A 360 -9.16 -25.13 35.07
C LEU A 360 -8.20 -24.21 34.31
N TYR A 361 -6.96 -24.08 34.78
CA TYR A 361 -5.96 -23.28 34.09
C TYR A 361 -5.60 -23.84 32.71
N ILE A 362 -5.45 -25.17 32.59
CA ILE A 362 -5.23 -25.85 31.30
C ILE A 362 -6.43 -25.58 30.36
N GLN A 363 -7.65 -25.70 30.85
CA GLN A 363 -8.84 -25.44 30.05
C GLN A 363 -8.88 -23.99 29.52
N GLN A 364 -8.52 -23.00 30.35
CA GLN A 364 -8.42 -21.60 29.91
C GLN A 364 -7.36 -21.39 28.84
N LEU A 365 -6.23 -22.09 28.93
CA LEU A 365 -5.18 -22.05 27.90
C LEU A 365 -5.67 -22.68 26.59
N GLU A 366 -6.36 -23.82 26.65
CA GLU A 366 -6.94 -24.48 25.47
C GLU A 366 -8.02 -23.61 24.80
N ASP A 367 -8.86 -22.92 25.58
CA ASP A 367 -9.85 -21.96 25.06
C ASP A 367 -9.16 -20.79 24.36
N ARG A 368 -8.10 -20.23 24.96
CA ARG A 368 -7.31 -19.15 24.37
C ARG A 368 -6.59 -19.60 23.10
N GLU A 369 -6.02 -20.80 23.09
CA GLU A 369 -5.38 -21.39 21.92
C GLU A 369 -6.38 -21.54 20.77
N ARG A 370 -7.58 -22.08 21.06
CA ARG A 370 -8.64 -22.20 20.04
C ARG A 370 -9.08 -20.85 19.48
N ALA A 371 -9.27 -19.84 20.33
CA ALA A 371 -9.64 -18.51 19.87
C ALA A 371 -8.54 -17.86 19.01
N LEU A 372 -7.27 -18.01 19.41
CA LEU A 372 -6.14 -17.52 18.62
C LEU A 372 -6.00 -18.27 17.29
N ALA A 373 -6.23 -19.59 17.27
CA ALA A 373 -6.21 -20.38 16.04
C ALA A 373 -7.29 -19.90 15.06
N GLN A 374 -8.52 -19.66 15.52
CA GLN A 374 -9.59 -19.10 14.69
C GLN A 374 -9.24 -17.72 14.13
N HIS A 375 -8.72 -16.84 14.97
CA HIS A 375 -8.30 -15.50 14.52
C HIS A 375 -7.15 -15.55 13.50
N VAL A 376 -6.22 -16.50 13.65
CA VAL A 376 -5.16 -16.71 12.64
C VAL A 376 -5.76 -17.22 11.34
N GLU A 377 -6.71 -18.17 11.38
CA GLU A 377 -7.40 -18.65 10.19
C GLU A 377 -8.13 -17.50 9.47
N GLU A 378 -8.91 -16.69 10.19
CA GLU A 378 -9.61 -15.51 9.66
C GLU A 378 -8.64 -14.52 8.99
N LEU A 379 -7.54 -14.16 9.67
CA LEU A 379 -6.52 -13.28 9.08
C LEU A 379 -5.87 -13.90 7.84
N THR A 380 -5.66 -15.21 7.81
CA THR A 380 -5.10 -15.86 6.61
C THR A 380 -6.06 -15.87 5.44
N GLU A 381 -7.36 -15.87 5.68
CA GLU A 381 -8.38 -15.70 4.63
C GLU A 381 -8.42 -14.26 4.12
N GLU A 382 -8.42 -13.27 5.02
CA GLU A 382 -8.35 -11.85 4.66
C GLU A 382 -7.09 -11.52 3.84
N ILE A 383 -5.93 -12.07 4.21
CA ILE A 383 -4.69 -11.91 3.44
C ILE A 383 -4.84 -12.47 2.03
N LYS A 384 -5.42 -13.68 1.87
CA LYS A 384 -5.64 -14.27 0.53
C LYS A 384 -6.59 -13.43 -0.32
N GLU A 385 -7.65 -12.88 0.28
CA GLU A 385 -8.57 -12.00 -0.43
C GLU A 385 -7.89 -10.69 -0.87
N ALA A 386 -7.08 -10.09 0.01
CA ALA A 386 -6.29 -8.91 -0.30
C ALA A 386 -5.24 -9.17 -1.39
N GLU A 387 -4.59 -10.33 -1.39
CA GLU A 387 -3.65 -10.74 -2.44
C GLU A 387 -4.34 -10.89 -3.80
N VAL A 388 -5.54 -11.50 -3.83
CA VAL A 388 -6.33 -11.62 -5.07
C VAL A 388 -6.72 -10.24 -5.59
N GLU A 389 -7.19 -9.35 -4.72
CA GLU A 389 -7.57 -8.00 -5.10
C GLU A 389 -6.34 -7.21 -5.60
N ALA A 390 -5.21 -7.27 -4.89
CA ALA A 390 -3.95 -6.68 -5.34
C ALA A 390 -3.53 -7.21 -6.72
N GLY A 391 -3.71 -8.50 -6.99
CA GLY A 391 -3.52 -9.11 -8.31
C GLY A 391 -4.36 -8.43 -9.40
N ARG A 392 -5.64 -8.20 -9.13
CA ARG A 392 -6.55 -7.52 -10.07
C ARG A 392 -6.14 -6.08 -10.33
N TRP A 393 -5.73 -5.34 -9.29
CA TRP A 393 -5.24 -3.97 -9.45
C TRP A 393 -3.95 -3.92 -10.27
N MET A 394 -3.03 -4.86 -10.06
CA MET A 394 -1.82 -4.97 -10.89
C MET A 394 -2.17 -5.23 -12.36
N GLU A 395 -3.05 -6.18 -12.65
CA GLU A 395 -3.50 -6.47 -14.03
C GLU A 395 -4.17 -5.25 -14.68
N ALA A 396 -5.01 -4.52 -13.95
CA ALA A 396 -5.63 -3.29 -14.44
C ALA A 396 -4.59 -2.22 -14.77
N CYS A 397 -3.60 -2.00 -13.89
CA CYS A 397 -2.51 -1.07 -14.13
C CYS A 397 -1.66 -1.47 -15.35
N GLU A 398 -1.38 -2.76 -15.54
CA GLU A 398 -0.67 -3.24 -16.73
C GLU A 398 -1.45 -2.96 -18.02
N LEU A 399 -2.76 -3.18 -18.03
CA LEU A 399 -3.62 -2.88 -19.16
C LEU A 399 -3.67 -1.38 -19.48
N GLU A 400 -3.73 -0.53 -18.45
CA GLU A 400 -3.66 0.94 -18.62
C GLU A 400 -2.31 1.38 -19.19
N VAL A 401 -1.21 0.81 -18.73
CA VAL A 401 0.13 1.08 -19.26
C VAL A 401 0.22 0.66 -20.73
N GLU A 402 -0.28 -0.51 -21.10
CA GLU A 402 -0.31 -0.97 -22.49
C GLU A 402 -1.21 -0.10 -23.38
N ALA A 403 -2.36 0.35 -22.87
CA ALA A 403 -3.20 1.33 -23.56
C ALA A 403 -2.46 2.67 -23.75
N GLY A 404 -1.78 3.16 -22.71
CA GLY A 404 -0.96 4.36 -22.75
C GLY A 404 0.16 4.28 -23.78
N LYS A 405 0.88 3.15 -23.86
CA LYS A 405 1.92 2.90 -24.87
C LYS A 405 1.36 2.96 -26.29
N LYS A 406 0.18 2.38 -26.54
CA LYS A 406 -0.49 2.42 -27.85
C LYS A 406 -0.84 3.85 -28.25
N GLU A 407 -1.43 4.62 -27.34
CA GLU A 407 -1.77 6.02 -27.58
C GLU A 407 -0.54 6.88 -27.86
N VAL A 408 0.55 6.70 -27.11
CA VAL A 408 1.82 7.40 -27.38
C VAL A 408 2.35 7.05 -28.77
N ALA A 409 2.33 5.78 -29.16
CA ALA A 409 2.76 5.36 -30.49
C ALA A 409 1.90 5.98 -31.62
N GLU A 410 0.60 6.18 -31.39
CA GLU A 410 -0.28 6.88 -32.33
C GLU A 410 0.03 8.37 -32.41
N ARG A 411 0.24 9.03 -31.27
CA ARG A 411 0.67 10.44 -31.21
C ARG A 411 1.99 10.66 -31.92
N ASP A 412 2.96 9.75 -31.76
CA ASP A 412 4.24 9.83 -32.46
C ASP A 412 4.07 9.75 -33.99
N LYS A 413 3.17 8.90 -34.50
CA LYS A 413 2.84 8.87 -35.94
C LYS A 413 2.29 10.21 -36.41
N VAL A 414 1.38 10.83 -35.66
CA VAL A 414 0.82 12.15 -36.00
C VAL A 414 1.91 13.22 -35.98
N VAL A 415 2.76 13.24 -34.95
CA VAL A 415 3.90 14.16 -34.86
C VAL A 415 4.83 14.00 -36.05
N LEU A 416 5.10 12.76 -36.50
CA LEU A 416 5.91 12.51 -37.70
C LEU A 416 5.24 13.05 -38.98
N ILE A 417 3.93 12.92 -39.12
CA ILE A 417 3.19 13.48 -40.26
C ILE A 417 3.26 15.01 -40.24
N LEU A 418 2.94 15.63 -39.11
CA LEU A 418 2.98 17.08 -38.94
C LEU A 418 4.39 17.65 -39.17
N LYS A 419 5.45 16.98 -38.71
CA LYS A 419 6.84 17.38 -39.01
C LYS A 419 7.13 17.37 -40.51
N ARG A 420 6.65 16.35 -41.25
CA ARG A 420 6.82 16.30 -42.71
C ARG A 420 6.03 17.41 -43.42
N GLU A 421 4.82 17.70 -42.97
CA GLU A 421 4.00 18.79 -43.52
C GLU A 421 4.61 20.17 -43.23
N LEU A 422 5.14 20.36 -42.02
CA LEU A 422 5.88 21.56 -41.65
C LEU A 422 7.12 21.76 -42.53
N GLU A 423 7.87 20.70 -42.83
CA GLU A 423 9.03 20.81 -43.72
C GLU A 423 8.63 21.12 -45.17
N LYS A 424 7.53 20.53 -45.67
CA LYS A 424 6.96 20.86 -47.00
C LYS A 424 6.53 22.33 -47.08
N THR A 425 5.85 22.84 -46.07
CA THR A 425 5.43 24.26 -46.03
C THR A 425 6.63 25.20 -45.89
N ARG A 426 7.64 24.83 -45.10
CA ARG A 426 8.89 25.59 -44.97
C ARG A 426 9.65 25.69 -46.28
N THR A 427 9.79 24.58 -47.02
CA THR A 427 10.44 24.57 -48.33
C THR A 427 9.64 25.37 -49.37
N ALA A 428 8.31 25.24 -49.40
CA ALA A 428 7.44 26.04 -50.26
C ALA A 428 7.54 27.55 -49.96
N LEU A 429 7.59 27.93 -48.67
CA LEU A 429 7.83 29.30 -48.22
C LEU A 429 9.22 29.81 -48.67
N GLY A 430 10.25 28.97 -48.58
CA GLY A 430 11.59 29.30 -49.07
C GLY A 430 11.59 29.63 -50.56
N ILE A 431 10.88 28.84 -51.37
CA ILE A 431 10.74 29.07 -52.81
C ILE A 431 9.96 30.36 -53.09
N SER A 432 8.84 30.62 -52.38
CA SER A 432 8.05 31.83 -52.60
C SER A 432 8.79 33.10 -52.19
N ASN A 433 9.57 33.04 -51.10
CA ASN A 433 10.44 34.14 -50.67
C ASN A 433 11.56 34.39 -51.69
N GLY A 434 12.16 33.34 -52.26
CA GLY A 434 13.12 33.47 -53.37
C GLY A 434 12.51 34.14 -54.61
N LYS A 435 11.29 33.76 -54.99
CA LYS A 435 10.54 34.39 -56.09
C LYS A 435 10.23 35.86 -55.81
N LEU A 436 9.89 36.20 -54.56
CA LEU A 436 9.62 37.58 -54.16
C LEU A 436 10.88 38.44 -54.28
N LYS A 437 12.04 37.96 -53.80
CA LYS A 437 13.32 38.65 -53.98
C LYS A 437 13.68 38.89 -55.45
N LEU A 438 13.49 37.89 -56.31
CA LEU A 438 13.71 38.06 -57.76
C LEU A 438 12.77 39.13 -58.35
N LYS A 439 11.50 39.17 -57.93
CA LYS A 439 10.58 40.24 -58.36
C LYS A 439 11.02 41.62 -57.88
N GLU A 440 11.51 41.73 -56.65
CA GLU A 440 12.08 42.98 -56.11
C GLU A 440 13.30 43.43 -56.91
N GLU A 441 14.22 42.52 -57.23
CA GLU A 441 15.41 42.81 -58.05
C GLU A 441 15.04 43.22 -59.49
N VAL A 442 14.09 42.51 -60.11
CA VAL A 442 13.59 42.86 -61.45
C VAL A 442 12.89 44.22 -61.43
N ALA A 443 12.07 44.51 -60.41
CA ALA A 443 11.45 45.81 -60.26
C ALA A 443 12.50 46.92 -60.07
N ALA A 444 13.51 46.70 -59.24
CA ALA A 444 14.62 47.64 -59.06
C ALA A 444 15.40 47.87 -60.37
N ALA A 445 15.68 46.82 -61.14
CA ALA A 445 16.35 46.91 -62.43
C ALA A 445 15.49 47.64 -63.48
N ALA A 446 14.18 47.37 -63.53
CA ALA A 446 13.24 48.07 -64.41
C ALA A 446 13.16 49.56 -64.07
N MET A 447 13.09 49.91 -62.78
CA MET A 447 13.11 51.31 -62.33
C MET A 447 14.43 52.01 -62.69
N ALA A 448 15.58 51.32 -62.56
CA ALA A 448 16.88 51.85 -62.96
C ALA A 448 16.96 52.05 -64.49
N ALA A 449 16.46 51.10 -65.28
CA ALA A 449 16.41 51.18 -66.73
C ALA A 449 15.49 52.32 -67.20
N GLN A 450 14.30 52.47 -66.59
CA GLN A 450 13.39 53.59 -66.84
C GLN A 450 14.09 54.93 -66.56
N LYS A 451 14.73 55.06 -65.39
CA LYS A 451 15.48 56.28 -65.03
C LYS A 451 16.58 56.60 -66.05
N ALA A 452 17.31 55.59 -66.53
CA ALA A 452 18.33 55.78 -67.56
C ALA A 452 17.73 56.18 -68.92
N ALA A 453 16.60 55.59 -69.32
CA ALA A 453 15.89 55.95 -70.54
C ALA A 453 15.34 57.38 -70.48
N GLU A 454 14.76 57.80 -69.36
CA GLU A 454 14.31 59.17 -69.12
C GLU A 454 15.46 60.17 -69.19
N GLN A 455 16.62 59.83 -68.63
CA GLN A 455 17.83 60.66 -68.75
C GLN A 455 18.30 60.78 -70.21
N SER A 456 18.31 59.67 -70.95
CA SER A 456 18.66 59.68 -72.38
C SER A 456 17.68 60.51 -73.22
N LEU A 457 16.38 60.42 -72.93
CA LEU A 457 15.36 61.22 -73.61
C LEU A 457 15.54 62.71 -73.32
N ARG A 458 15.76 63.08 -72.05
CA ARG A 458 16.05 64.48 -71.68
C ARG A 458 17.28 65.02 -72.40
N LEU A 459 18.34 64.22 -72.54
CA LEU A 459 19.53 64.61 -73.30
C LEU A 459 19.23 64.78 -74.80
N ALA A 460 18.41 63.91 -75.38
CA ALA A 460 17.98 64.03 -76.78
C ALA A 460 17.12 65.30 -77.00
N ASP A 461 16.20 65.60 -76.09
CA ASP A 461 15.37 66.81 -76.13
C ASP A 461 16.23 68.08 -76.05
N ILE A 462 17.22 68.11 -75.15
CA ILE A 462 18.20 69.21 -75.04
C ILE A 462 19.00 69.36 -76.35
N ARG A 463 19.51 68.27 -76.92
CA ARG A 463 20.24 68.34 -78.21
C ARG A 463 19.32 68.82 -79.34
N ALA A 464 18.07 68.37 -79.36
CA ALA A 464 17.11 68.78 -80.39
C ALA A 464 16.71 70.26 -80.26
N THR A 465 16.58 70.80 -79.05
CA THR A 465 16.38 72.24 -78.85
C THR A 465 17.62 73.04 -79.26
N GLU A 466 18.82 72.59 -78.90
CA GLU A 466 20.08 73.20 -79.34
C GLU A 466 20.21 73.23 -80.87
N PHE A 467 19.92 72.11 -81.55
CA PHE A 467 19.94 72.05 -83.01
C PHE A 467 18.90 72.96 -83.65
N ARG A 468 17.68 73.05 -83.09
CA ARG A 468 16.66 74.00 -83.56
C ARG A 468 17.13 75.44 -83.43
N ASN A 469 17.65 75.83 -82.27
CA ASN A 469 18.20 77.16 -82.06
C ASN A 469 19.33 77.47 -83.06
N ARG A 470 20.20 76.51 -83.34
CA ARG A 470 21.27 76.67 -84.33
C ARG A 470 20.74 76.80 -85.76
N MET A 471 19.73 76.01 -86.12
CA MET A 471 19.06 76.13 -87.42
C MET A 471 18.35 77.48 -87.56
N GLU A 472 17.62 77.93 -86.55
CA GLU A 472 16.98 79.25 -86.54
C GLU A 472 18.00 80.37 -86.69
N GLU A 473 19.15 80.27 -86.01
CA GLU A 473 20.23 81.24 -86.14
C GLU A 473 20.84 81.24 -87.56
N LEU A 474 21.10 80.06 -88.13
CA LEU A 474 21.55 79.96 -89.53
C LEU A 474 20.50 80.48 -90.51
N SER A 475 19.22 80.24 -90.27
CA SER A 475 18.11 80.79 -91.07
C SER A 475 18.05 82.30 -90.96
N ARG A 476 18.21 82.89 -89.77
CA ARG A 476 18.33 84.36 -89.62
C ARG A 476 19.55 84.90 -90.38
N GLN A 477 20.68 84.19 -90.32
CA GLN A 477 21.88 84.58 -91.09
C GLN A 477 21.63 84.52 -92.60
N LEU A 478 20.92 83.49 -93.09
CA LEU A 478 20.50 83.39 -94.50
C LEU A 478 19.53 84.52 -94.88
N GLU A 479 18.52 84.80 -94.06
CA GLU A 479 17.60 85.92 -94.27
C GLU A 479 18.33 87.28 -94.27
N ALA A 480 19.31 87.48 -93.39
CA ALA A 480 20.12 88.69 -93.36
C ALA A 480 20.99 88.84 -94.63
N ILE A 481 21.60 87.75 -95.10
CA ILE A 481 22.34 87.72 -96.38
C ILE A 481 21.38 87.98 -97.54
N GLU A 482 20.20 87.38 -97.55
CA GLU A 482 19.18 87.56 -98.58
C GLU A 482 18.67 89.01 -98.61
N ASN A 483 18.38 89.59 -97.45
CA ASN A 483 17.95 90.98 -97.30
C ASN A 483 19.06 91.97 -97.68
N GLY A 484 20.35 91.63 -97.45
CA GLY A 484 21.50 92.39 -97.96
C GLY A 484 21.77 92.24 -99.46
N ASN A 485 21.33 91.12 -100.06
CA ASN A 485 21.44 90.86 -101.50
C ASN A 485 20.27 91.45 -102.32
N ARG A 486 19.20 91.93 -101.66
CA ARG A 486 18.07 92.59 -102.36
C ARG A 486 18.45 93.91 -103.02
N ASP A 487 19.57 94.53 -102.65
CA ASP A 487 20.08 95.77 -103.30
C ASP A 487 21.14 95.55 -104.39
N ARG A 488 21.62 94.32 -104.62
CA ARG A 488 22.58 94.05 -105.71
C ARG A 488 22.37 92.70 -106.37
N ARG A 489 21.68 92.80 -107.51
CA ARG A 489 21.79 91.94 -108.72
C ARG A 489 20.82 90.77 -108.82
N LYS A 490 19.87 90.99 -109.73
CA LYS A 490 19.56 90.11 -110.86
C LYS A 490 20.78 89.28 -111.31
N VAL A 491 20.93 88.03 -110.90
CA VAL A 491 21.59 87.00 -111.72
C VAL A 491 21.00 85.62 -111.42
N ARG A 492 20.62 84.98 -112.53
CA ARG A 492 20.08 83.63 -112.70
C ARG A 492 20.97 82.57 -112.05
N HIS A 493 20.42 81.68 -111.23
CA HIS A 493 21.08 80.40 -110.95
C HIS A 493 20.08 79.24 -110.96
N ARG A 494 20.18 78.48 -112.07
CA ARG A 494 20.04 77.03 -112.23
C ARG A 494 19.06 76.31 -111.29
N CYS A 495 17.91 76.01 -111.88
CA CYS A 495 16.96 74.99 -111.50
C CYS A 495 17.67 73.66 -111.19
N TRP A 496 17.41 73.14 -110.00
CA TRP A 496 17.87 71.86 -109.46
C TRP A 496 17.05 70.70 -110.07
N PRO A 497 17.65 69.66 -110.66
CA PRO A 497 16.90 68.48 -111.08
C PRO A 497 16.79 67.49 -109.93
N TRP A 498 15.60 67.40 -109.34
CA TRP A 498 15.17 66.21 -108.59
C TRP A 498 14.85 65.11 -109.58
N GLN A 499 15.62 64.01 -109.60
CA GLN A 499 15.12 62.71 -110.04
C GLN A 499 16.01 61.55 -109.53
N SER A 500 15.32 60.54 -108.98
CA SER A 500 15.73 59.14 -108.76
C SER A 500 16.94 58.83 -107.88
N LEU A 501 16.71 58.76 -106.56
CA LEU A 501 17.37 57.77 -105.70
C LEU A 501 16.33 56.70 -105.30
N ARG A 502 15.86 55.96 -106.31
CA ARG A 502 15.28 54.63 -106.15
C ARG A 502 16.38 53.69 -106.63
N ASP A 503 16.70 52.70 -105.80
CA ASP A 503 17.71 51.63 -105.98
C ASP A 503 19.09 51.91 -105.37
N SER A 504 19.24 51.57 -104.07
CA SER A 504 20.44 50.92 -103.51
C SER A 504 20.29 50.68 -102.00
N MET A 505 19.56 49.64 -101.59
CA MET A 505 19.85 48.88 -100.36
C MET A 505 19.32 47.44 -100.50
N ASN A 506 19.93 46.68 -101.41
CA ASN A 506 19.98 45.23 -101.30
C ASN A 506 21.44 44.84 -100.98
N ASN A 507 21.60 43.93 -100.02
CA ASN A 507 22.80 43.16 -99.65
C ASN A 507 23.91 43.81 -98.79
N ALA A 508 23.73 43.68 -97.47
CA ALA A 508 24.71 43.16 -96.49
C ALA A 508 23.92 42.88 -95.20
N GLY A 509 24.01 41.79 -94.47
CA GLY A 509 25.04 40.77 -94.33
C GLY A 509 24.99 40.32 -92.86
N GLN A 510 24.79 39.02 -92.66
CA GLN A 510 24.75 38.22 -91.43
C GLN A 510 25.63 38.69 -90.24
N ARG A 511 25.08 38.52 -89.02
CA ARG A 511 25.71 37.93 -87.79
C ARG A 511 24.58 37.65 -86.77
N ARG A 512 23.95 36.47 -86.80
CA ARG A 512 24.10 35.31 -85.89
C ARG A 512 24.07 35.60 -84.36
N LEU A 513 22.92 35.21 -83.75
CA LEU A 513 22.69 34.38 -82.54
C LEU A 513 23.16 34.89 -81.15
N PRO A 514 22.60 34.41 -80.00
CA PRO A 514 21.83 33.16 -79.83
C PRO A 514 20.50 33.21 -79.04
N GLU A 515 19.79 32.09 -79.19
CA GLU A 515 18.67 31.58 -78.41
C GLU A 515 18.87 31.67 -76.89
N MET A 516 17.79 31.94 -76.16
CA MET A 516 17.65 31.56 -74.75
C MET A 516 16.35 30.78 -74.57
N GLN A 517 16.42 29.48 -74.84
CA GLN A 517 15.64 28.49 -74.11
C GLN A 517 16.39 28.11 -72.83
N ALA A 518 15.61 27.69 -71.83
CA ALA A 518 16.00 27.04 -70.58
C ALA A 518 16.48 27.93 -69.43
N LEU A 519 15.57 28.26 -68.51
CA LEU A 519 15.80 28.20 -67.06
C LEU A 519 14.49 27.81 -66.34
N LEU A 520 14.25 26.50 -66.28
CA LEU A 520 13.72 25.83 -65.09
C LEU A 520 14.96 25.49 -64.23
N PRO A 521 14.93 25.78 -62.93
CA PRO A 521 14.43 24.81 -61.96
C PRO A 521 13.17 25.27 -61.21
#